data_AF-A0A1V4STL7-F1
#
_entry.id   AF-A0A1V4STL7-F1
#
_cell.length_a   1.000
_cell.length_b   1.000
_cell.length_c   1.000
_cell.angle_alpha   90.00
_cell.angle_beta   90.00
_cell.angle_gamma   90.00
#
_symmetry.space_group_name_H-M   'P 1'
#
loop_
_entity.id
_entity.type
_entity.pdbx_description
1 polymer ?
#
loop_
_entity_poly.entity_id
_entity_poly.type
_entity_poly.pdbx_seq_one_letter_code
_entity_poly.pdbx_strand_id
1 'polypeptide(L)'
;MKKFICTVCGYIYEGEKAPEKCPVCGVGADKFKEQIGEMDWADEHKIGVAQGVDEKIIEGLRANFTGECTEVGMYLAMSRQADREGHPEVAEAYKRIAFEEAEHAAKFAELLGEVVVADTKANLQARVDAEFGACQGKKDLATLAKQLNLDAIHDTVHEMCKDEARHGRAFKGLLDRYFGEDNNPNEDDFSYKKFKIVKREAENDLITSFYFKREDGTELKEHKAGQFISIMPIKEGEHKSEVRQYSLSMKPGANFYRISVKREEKGLVSRYIHENLNVGDVVDLTNPLGEFVLKEGNDKPLVLLSGGIGVTPMMSMLYKAADSNRKVIFAQAVLNSTAHTFKKELEEIKEANSNVESAIFYQTPLESDVLGEDYQYEGFMSKEWLETLPRDGEFYFCGPLGFMKHIYNTLKGMGISDENINYEMFGPSADLANM
;
A
#
# COMPACT_ATOMS: atom_id res chain seq x y z
N MET A 1 27.48 -17.53 -16.61
CA MET A 1 28.00 -17.90 -15.27
C MET A 1 26.96 -18.75 -14.57
N LYS A 2 27.38 -19.74 -13.79
CA LYS A 2 26.50 -20.63 -13.02
C LYS A 2 26.29 -20.04 -11.62
N LYS A 3 25.11 -20.28 -11.04
CA LYS A 3 24.80 -19.93 -9.64
C LYS A 3 25.02 -21.14 -8.76
N PHE A 4 25.74 -20.96 -7.66
CA PHE A 4 25.97 -21.99 -6.65
C PHE A 4 25.45 -21.50 -5.31
N ILE A 5 24.55 -22.25 -4.68
CA ILE A 5 24.03 -21.95 -3.34
C ILE A 5 24.67 -22.85 -2.30
N CYS A 6 25.17 -22.26 -1.22
CA CYS A 6 25.63 -23.00 -0.06
C CYS A 6 24.43 -23.61 0.67
N THR A 7 24.36 -24.94 0.77
CA THR A 7 23.24 -25.64 1.42
C THR A 7 23.21 -25.52 2.94
N VAL A 8 24.21 -24.86 3.54
CA VAL A 8 24.32 -24.67 4.99
C VAL A 8 23.83 -23.29 5.42
N CYS A 9 24.18 -22.24 4.66
CA CYS A 9 23.87 -20.86 5.04
C CYS A 9 23.15 -20.05 3.95
N GLY A 10 22.84 -20.66 2.80
CA GLY A 10 22.15 -19.99 1.69
C GLY A 10 22.99 -19.00 0.89
N TYR A 11 24.31 -18.88 1.15
CA TYR A 11 25.18 -17.96 0.39
C TYR A 11 25.20 -18.32 -1.10
N ILE A 12 24.93 -17.34 -1.97
CA ILE A 12 24.91 -17.50 -3.42
C ILE A 12 26.23 -16.99 -4.00
N TYR A 13 26.88 -17.83 -4.79
CA TYR A 13 28.09 -17.52 -5.54
C TYR A 13 27.82 -17.63 -7.04
N GLU A 14 28.28 -16.65 -7.82
CA GLU A 14 28.22 -16.68 -9.27
C GLU A 14 29.61 -16.90 -9.87
N GLY A 15 29.77 -17.95 -10.67
CA GLY A 15 31.07 -18.29 -11.28
C GLY A 15 31.00 -19.50 -12.20
N GLU A 16 32.14 -19.98 -12.69
CA GLU A 16 32.19 -21.19 -13.51
C GLU A 16 32.15 -22.48 -12.67
N LYS A 17 32.63 -22.41 -11.42
CA LYS A 17 32.69 -23.51 -10.45
C LYS A 17 32.36 -23.00 -9.04
N ALA A 18 31.87 -23.87 -8.16
CA ALA A 18 31.66 -23.53 -6.75
C ALA A 18 32.97 -23.05 -6.09
N PRO A 19 32.91 -22.09 -5.14
CA PRO A 19 34.09 -21.61 -4.45
C PRO A 19 34.65 -22.70 -3.54
N GLU A 20 35.98 -22.78 -3.38
CA GLU A 20 36.63 -23.80 -2.54
C GLU A 20 36.16 -23.75 -1.09
N LYS A 21 35.81 -22.55 -0.61
CA LYS A 21 35.31 -22.31 0.74
C LYS A 21 34.20 -21.26 0.72
N CYS A 22 33.11 -21.53 1.42
CA CYS A 22 32.06 -20.55 1.63
C CYS A 22 32.61 -19.36 2.45
N PRO A 23 32.50 -18.10 1.97
CA PRO A 23 33.00 -16.94 2.71
C PRO A 23 32.20 -16.63 3.98
N VAL A 24 30.99 -17.21 4.12
CA VAL A 24 30.11 -16.98 5.28
C VAL A 24 30.31 -18.05 6.35
N CYS A 25 30.04 -19.32 6.04
CA CYS A 25 30.08 -20.41 7.03
C CYS A 25 31.35 -21.28 6.97
N GLY A 26 32.25 -21.03 6.02
CA GLY A 26 33.55 -21.71 5.96
C GLY A 26 33.53 -23.16 5.49
N VAL A 27 32.38 -23.70 5.09
CA VAL A 27 32.27 -25.07 4.55
C VAL A 27 32.91 -25.18 3.16
N GLY A 28 33.31 -26.40 2.79
CA GLY A 28 33.94 -26.68 1.50
C GLY A 28 32.99 -26.58 0.31
N ALA A 29 33.56 -26.62 -0.90
CA ALA A 29 32.84 -26.63 -2.18
C ALA A 29 31.80 -27.75 -2.31
N ASP A 30 31.95 -28.86 -1.56
CA ASP A 30 31.02 -29.99 -1.53
C ASP A 30 29.62 -29.62 -1.00
N LYS A 31 29.51 -28.50 -0.28
CA LYS A 31 28.24 -27.98 0.25
C LYS A 31 27.62 -26.91 -0.64
N PHE A 32 28.09 -26.75 -1.87
CA PHE A 32 27.45 -25.89 -2.86
C PHE A 32 26.67 -26.73 -3.87
N LYS A 33 25.40 -26.38 -4.07
CA LYS A 33 24.57 -26.92 -5.15
C LYS A 33 24.47 -25.89 -6.27
N GLU A 34 24.69 -26.34 -7.50
CA GLU A 34 24.38 -25.51 -8.67
C GLU A 34 22.86 -25.32 -8.74
N GLN A 35 22.40 -24.08 -8.81
CA GLN A 35 20.98 -23.76 -8.93
C GLN A 35 20.59 -23.90 -10.40
N ILE A 36 19.97 -25.04 -10.73
CA ILE A 36 19.52 -25.40 -12.08
C ILE A 36 18.00 -25.57 -12.03
N GLY A 37 17.26 -24.82 -12.83
CA GLY A 37 15.80 -24.95 -12.97
C GLY A 37 14.96 -24.07 -12.03
N GLU A 38 13.68 -24.44 -11.88
CA GLU A 38 12.68 -23.73 -11.06
C GLU A 38 12.99 -23.84 -9.55
N MET A 39 12.39 -22.93 -8.77
CA MET A 39 12.51 -22.94 -7.31
C MET A 39 11.76 -24.15 -6.74
N ASP A 40 12.52 -25.12 -6.23
CA ASP A 40 12.01 -26.30 -5.56
C ASP A 40 12.44 -26.27 -4.08
N TRP A 41 11.47 -26.36 -3.16
CA TRP A 41 11.73 -26.37 -1.72
C TRP A 41 12.01 -27.80 -1.27
N ALA A 42 12.98 -27.99 -0.37
CA ALA A 42 13.39 -29.33 0.04
C ALA A 42 12.31 -30.09 0.84
N ASP A 43 11.47 -29.35 1.57
CA ASP A 43 10.28 -29.85 2.27
C ASP A 43 9.40 -28.65 2.67
N GLU A 44 8.15 -28.92 3.06
CA GLU A 44 7.20 -27.90 3.50
C GLU A 44 6.24 -28.45 4.57
N HIS A 45 5.66 -27.56 5.36
CA HIS A 45 4.58 -27.94 6.26
C HIS A 45 3.34 -28.35 5.45
N LYS A 46 2.74 -29.48 5.82
CA LYS A 46 1.57 -30.04 5.14
C LYS A 46 0.41 -30.11 6.11
N ILE A 47 -0.73 -29.61 5.66
CA ILE A 47 -2.01 -29.71 6.36
C ILE A 47 -2.73 -30.98 5.90
N GLY A 48 -3.34 -31.71 6.83
CA GLY A 48 -4.09 -32.92 6.55
C GLY A 48 -3.23 -34.18 6.42
N VAL A 49 -2.06 -34.23 7.05
CA VAL A 49 -1.17 -35.42 7.01
C VAL A 49 -1.79 -36.67 7.63
N ALA A 50 -2.82 -36.52 8.47
CA ALA A 50 -3.58 -37.64 9.00
C ALA A 50 -4.66 -38.15 8.03
N GLN A 51 -4.96 -37.47 6.92
CA GLN A 51 -5.98 -37.93 5.98
C GLN A 51 -5.65 -39.33 5.43
N GLY A 52 -6.57 -40.27 5.60
CA GLY A 52 -6.41 -41.66 5.15
C GLY A 52 -5.64 -42.57 6.11
N VAL A 53 -5.32 -42.13 7.33
CA VAL A 53 -4.81 -43.01 8.41
C VAL A 53 -5.95 -43.78 9.10
N ASP A 54 -5.61 -44.64 10.07
CA ASP A 54 -6.59 -45.43 10.84
C ASP A 54 -7.66 -44.55 11.51
N GLU A 55 -8.94 -44.91 11.35
CA GLU A 55 -10.07 -44.12 11.86
C GLU A 55 -10.01 -43.90 13.38
N LYS A 56 -9.48 -44.85 14.16
CA LYS A 56 -9.34 -44.66 15.62
C LYS A 56 -8.33 -43.57 15.95
N ILE A 57 -7.31 -43.41 15.10
CA ILE A 57 -6.34 -42.31 15.24
C ILE A 57 -7.05 -41.00 14.91
N ILE A 58 -7.82 -40.93 13.82
CA ILE A 58 -8.60 -39.74 13.47
C ILE A 58 -9.58 -39.35 14.58
N GLU A 59 -10.36 -40.29 15.10
CA GLU A 59 -11.27 -40.08 16.22
C GLU A 59 -10.52 -39.57 17.47
N GLY A 60 -9.36 -40.16 17.76
CA GLY A 60 -8.48 -39.70 18.83
C GLY A 60 -8.01 -38.26 18.63
N LEU A 61 -7.55 -37.92 17.43
CA LEU A 61 -7.10 -36.56 17.10
C LEU A 61 -8.24 -35.54 17.21
N ARG A 62 -9.46 -35.87 16.73
CA ARG A 62 -10.65 -35.01 16.87
C ARG A 62 -11.06 -34.81 18.33
N ALA A 63 -11.01 -35.88 19.12
CA ALA A 63 -11.32 -35.83 20.54
C ALA A 63 -10.33 -34.93 21.29
N ASN A 64 -9.03 -35.06 21.01
CA ASN A 64 -8.02 -34.19 21.60
C ASN A 64 -8.19 -32.74 21.13
N PHE A 65 -8.37 -32.48 19.84
CA PHE A 65 -8.67 -31.13 19.33
C PHE A 65 -9.82 -30.45 20.09
N THR A 66 -10.92 -31.19 20.30
CA THR A 66 -12.09 -30.70 21.05
C THR A 66 -11.76 -30.48 22.53
N GLY A 67 -11.01 -31.40 23.13
CA GLY A 67 -10.50 -31.29 24.50
C GLY A 67 -9.70 -30.01 24.69
N GLU A 68 -8.66 -29.81 23.88
CA GLU A 68 -7.80 -28.64 23.97
C GLU A 68 -8.57 -27.33 23.77
N CYS A 69 -9.45 -27.26 22.76
CA CYS A 69 -10.32 -26.08 22.57
C CYS A 69 -11.21 -25.78 23.79
N THR A 70 -11.65 -26.81 24.50
CA THR A 70 -12.46 -26.67 25.72
C THR A 70 -11.60 -26.12 26.86
N GLU A 71 -10.38 -26.63 27.03
CA GLU A 71 -9.45 -26.20 28.07
C GLU A 71 -9.06 -24.73 27.94
N VAL A 72 -8.85 -24.24 26.71
CA VAL A 72 -8.59 -22.80 26.45
C VAL A 72 -9.66 -21.92 27.10
N GLY A 73 -10.94 -22.20 26.83
CA GLY A 73 -12.05 -21.44 27.40
C GLY A 73 -12.14 -21.56 28.91
N MET A 74 -11.91 -22.76 29.45
CA MET A 74 -11.92 -23.02 30.88
C MET A 74 -10.80 -22.26 31.61
N TYR A 75 -9.56 -22.34 31.13
CA TYR A 75 -8.42 -21.66 31.75
C TYR A 75 -8.56 -20.14 31.70
N LEU A 76 -9.07 -19.55 30.61
CA LEU A 76 -9.36 -18.12 30.57
C LEU A 76 -10.45 -17.71 31.57
N ALA A 77 -11.46 -18.55 31.80
CA ALA A 77 -12.48 -18.31 32.82
C ALA A 77 -11.90 -18.41 34.25
N MET A 78 -11.06 -19.42 34.51
CA MET A 78 -10.35 -19.58 35.79
C MET A 78 -9.40 -18.42 36.06
N SER A 79 -8.69 -17.94 35.03
CA SER A 79 -7.82 -16.76 35.10
C SER A 79 -8.59 -15.54 35.60
N ARG A 80 -9.75 -15.24 34.98
CA ARG A 80 -10.61 -14.13 35.39
C ARG A 80 -11.13 -14.27 36.82
N GLN A 81 -11.34 -15.49 37.29
CA GLN A 81 -11.76 -15.73 38.68
C GLN A 81 -10.62 -15.46 39.66
N ALA A 82 -9.41 -15.95 39.37
CA ALA A 82 -8.22 -15.71 40.18
C ALA A 82 -7.92 -14.20 40.33
N ASP A 83 -8.07 -13.41 39.26
CA ASP A 83 -7.93 -11.95 39.32
C ASP A 83 -8.93 -11.30 40.27
N ARG A 84 -10.20 -11.73 40.25
CA ARG A 84 -11.24 -11.19 41.15
C ARG A 84 -10.97 -11.48 42.62
N GLU A 85 -10.29 -12.58 42.91
CA GLU A 85 -9.89 -12.99 44.26
C GLU A 85 -8.57 -12.35 44.71
N GLY A 86 -7.90 -11.58 43.85
CA GLY A 86 -6.64 -10.92 44.16
C GLY A 86 -5.41 -11.83 44.00
N HIS A 87 -5.48 -12.83 43.11
CA HIS A 87 -4.40 -13.76 42.80
C HIS A 87 -3.85 -13.58 41.37
N PRO A 88 -3.22 -12.43 41.05
CA PRO A 88 -2.81 -12.11 39.68
C PRO A 88 -1.75 -13.06 39.12
N GLU A 89 -0.87 -13.61 39.96
CA GLU A 89 0.14 -14.59 39.50
C GLU A 89 -0.49 -15.91 39.04
N VAL A 90 -1.57 -16.34 39.70
CA VAL A 90 -2.34 -17.53 39.31
C VAL A 90 -3.14 -17.22 38.04
N ALA A 91 -3.72 -16.02 37.94
CA ALA A 91 -4.44 -15.59 36.75
C ALA A 91 -3.55 -15.58 35.50
N GLU A 92 -2.33 -15.07 35.62
CA GLU A 92 -1.36 -15.04 34.53
C GLU A 92 -0.88 -16.44 34.14
N ALA A 93 -0.67 -17.32 35.12
CA ALA A 93 -0.33 -18.72 34.84
C ALA A 93 -1.43 -19.42 34.02
N TYR A 94 -2.69 -19.28 34.41
CA TYR A 94 -3.82 -19.82 33.63
C TYR A 94 -3.89 -19.24 32.23
N LYS A 95 -3.66 -17.93 32.07
CA LYS A 95 -3.69 -17.28 30.76
C LYS A 95 -2.59 -17.82 29.85
N ARG A 96 -1.37 -18.00 30.36
CA ARG A 96 -0.26 -18.58 29.58
C ARG A 96 -0.56 -20.02 29.15
N ILE A 97 -1.03 -20.85 30.08
CA ILE A 97 -1.39 -22.25 29.79
C ILE A 97 -2.52 -22.32 28.76
N ALA A 98 -3.51 -21.42 28.81
CA ALA A 98 -4.54 -21.34 27.78
C ALA A 98 -3.97 -21.09 26.37
N PHE A 99 -2.86 -20.35 26.22
CA PHE A 99 -2.19 -20.19 24.93
C PHE A 99 -1.38 -21.45 24.53
N GLU A 100 -0.83 -22.17 25.49
CA GLU A 100 -0.16 -23.46 25.25
C GLU A 100 -1.16 -24.50 24.73
N GLU A 101 -2.35 -24.62 25.33
CA GLU A 101 -3.40 -25.53 24.83
C GLU A 101 -3.99 -25.08 23.49
N ALA A 102 -4.06 -23.76 23.23
CA ALA A 102 -4.44 -23.26 21.91
C ALA A 102 -3.43 -23.69 20.83
N GLU A 103 -2.14 -23.76 21.16
CA GLU A 103 -1.09 -24.29 20.28
C GLU A 103 -1.26 -25.80 20.03
N HIS A 104 -1.61 -26.58 21.06
CA HIS A 104 -1.93 -28.00 20.91
C HIS A 104 -3.15 -28.21 19.99
N ALA A 105 -4.22 -27.45 20.21
CA ALA A 105 -5.41 -27.49 19.35
C ALA A 105 -5.07 -27.16 17.89
N ALA A 106 -4.25 -26.14 17.65
CA ALA A 106 -3.82 -25.77 16.30
C ALA A 106 -3.07 -26.92 15.59
N LYS A 107 -2.17 -27.60 16.30
CA LYS A 107 -1.44 -28.76 15.75
C LYS A 107 -2.38 -29.91 15.40
N PHE A 108 -3.36 -30.23 16.26
CA PHE A 108 -4.36 -31.25 15.93
C PHE A 108 -5.20 -30.86 14.71
N ALA A 109 -5.60 -29.59 14.61
CA ALA A 109 -6.32 -29.07 13.45
C ALA A 109 -5.51 -29.20 12.14
N GLU A 110 -4.22 -28.87 12.17
CA GLU A 110 -3.31 -29.03 11.02
C GLU A 110 -3.13 -30.50 10.64
N LEU A 111 -2.95 -31.40 11.62
CA LEU A 111 -2.82 -32.84 11.36
C LEU A 111 -4.06 -33.40 10.66
N LEU A 112 -5.25 -33.04 11.16
CA LEU A 112 -6.53 -33.46 10.61
C LEU A 112 -6.82 -32.85 9.22
N GLY A 113 -6.57 -31.54 9.07
CA GLY A 113 -6.91 -30.80 7.85
C GLY A 113 -8.42 -30.70 7.57
N GLU A 114 -9.25 -30.78 8.61
CA GLU A 114 -10.73 -30.78 8.49
C GLU A 114 -11.33 -29.37 8.68
N VAL A 115 -10.76 -28.60 9.60
CA VAL A 115 -11.20 -27.23 9.94
C VAL A 115 -10.26 -26.15 9.39
N VAL A 116 -9.17 -26.57 8.77
CA VAL A 116 -8.16 -25.73 8.13
C VAL A 116 -7.62 -26.47 6.91
N VAL A 117 -7.38 -25.76 5.81
CA VAL A 117 -6.80 -26.31 4.58
C VAL A 117 -5.53 -25.57 4.20
N ALA A 118 -4.72 -26.13 3.29
CA ALA A 118 -3.51 -25.49 2.76
C ALA A 118 -3.82 -24.37 1.74
N ASP A 119 -4.80 -23.52 2.04
CA ASP A 119 -5.23 -22.39 1.21
C ASP A 119 -5.72 -21.24 2.10
N THR A 120 -4.99 -20.12 2.09
CA THR A 120 -5.28 -18.95 2.92
C THR A 120 -6.61 -18.30 2.55
N LYS A 121 -6.97 -18.23 1.26
CA LYS A 121 -8.22 -17.63 0.80
C LYS A 121 -9.40 -18.46 1.28
N ALA A 122 -9.34 -19.78 1.12
CA ALA A 122 -10.37 -20.72 1.54
C ALA A 122 -10.57 -20.66 3.06
N ASN A 123 -9.48 -20.66 3.84
CA ASN A 123 -9.57 -20.53 5.30
C ASN A 123 -10.20 -19.20 5.72
N LEU A 124 -9.83 -18.09 5.09
CA LEU A 124 -10.36 -16.77 5.42
C LEU A 124 -11.84 -16.64 5.05
N GLN A 125 -12.25 -17.15 3.89
CA GLN A 125 -13.65 -17.26 3.49
C GLN A 125 -14.44 -18.12 4.48
N ALA A 126 -13.92 -19.29 4.86
CA ALA A 126 -14.56 -20.16 5.85
C ALA A 126 -14.78 -19.46 7.19
N ARG A 127 -13.85 -18.60 7.63
CA ARG A 127 -14.05 -17.78 8.83
C ARG A 127 -15.12 -16.72 8.64
N VAL A 128 -15.19 -16.02 7.51
CA VAL A 128 -16.28 -15.07 7.22
C VAL A 128 -17.65 -15.75 7.35
N ASP A 129 -17.81 -16.91 6.72
CA ASP A 129 -19.07 -17.65 6.71
C ASP A 129 -19.43 -18.18 8.10
N ALA A 130 -18.42 -18.69 8.84
CA ALA A 130 -18.59 -19.15 10.21
C ALA A 130 -19.02 -18.01 11.15
N GLU A 131 -18.38 -16.84 11.09
CA GLU A 131 -18.74 -15.69 11.92
C GLU A 131 -20.14 -15.16 11.59
N PHE A 132 -20.52 -15.15 10.30
CA PHE A 132 -21.87 -14.76 9.88
C PHE A 132 -22.94 -15.69 10.46
N GLY A 133 -22.72 -17.02 10.40
CA GLY A 133 -23.61 -18.01 11.00
C GLY A 133 -23.66 -17.95 12.53
N ALA A 134 -22.50 -17.86 13.18
CA ALA A 134 -22.38 -17.78 14.64
C ALA A 134 -23.05 -16.51 15.21
N CYS A 135 -22.96 -15.40 14.49
CA CYS A 135 -23.64 -14.14 14.84
C CYS A 135 -25.15 -14.33 14.98
N GLN A 136 -25.79 -14.99 14.01
CA GLN A 136 -27.23 -15.28 14.05
C GLN A 136 -27.57 -16.25 15.20
N GLY A 137 -26.82 -17.34 15.36
CA GLY A 137 -27.05 -18.30 16.44
C GLY A 137 -26.98 -17.67 17.84
N LYS A 138 -26.00 -16.78 18.06
CA LYS A 138 -25.89 -16.01 19.32
C LYS A 138 -27.05 -15.01 19.49
N LYS A 139 -27.52 -14.39 18.40
CA LYS A 139 -28.67 -13.48 18.47
C LYS A 139 -29.95 -14.22 18.87
N ASP A 140 -30.16 -15.41 18.33
CA ASP A 140 -31.32 -16.24 18.64
C ASP A 140 -31.28 -16.70 20.11
N LEU A 141 -30.11 -17.15 20.58
CA LEU A 141 -29.91 -17.53 21.99
C LEU A 141 -30.13 -16.36 22.95
N ALA A 142 -29.59 -15.18 22.64
CA ALA A 142 -29.80 -13.97 23.44
C ALA A 142 -31.30 -13.62 23.50
N THR A 143 -31.99 -13.67 22.35
CA THR A 143 -33.42 -13.39 22.27
C THR A 143 -34.24 -14.33 23.14
N LEU A 144 -33.94 -15.63 23.10
CA LEU A 144 -34.58 -16.63 23.96
C LEU A 144 -34.29 -16.35 25.45
N ALA A 145 -33.05 -16.05 25.82
CA ALA A 145 -32.70 -15.68 27.18
C ALA A 145 -33.50 -14.46 27.66
N LYS A 146 -33.71 -13.47 26.79
CA LYS A 146 -34.53 -12.30 27.12
C LYS A 146 -36.00 -12.65 27.33
N GLN A 147 -36.56 -13.52 26.49
CA GLN A 147 -37.95 -14.01 26.63
C GLN A 147 -38.17 -14.78 27.95
N LEU A 148 -37.13 -15.48 28.42
CA LEU A 148 -37.14 -16.20 29.68
C LEU A 148 -36.74 -15.34 30.90
N ASN A 149 -36.56 -14.03 30.72
CA ASN A 149 -36.11 -13.07 31.76
C ASN A 149 -34.74 -13.41 32.38
N LEU A 150 -33.83 -13.97 31.58
CA LEU A 150 -32.45 -14.30 31.97
C LEU A 150 -31.48 -13.20 31.50
N ASP A 151 -31.61 -12.01 32.08
CA ASP A 151 -30.94 -10.79 31.58
C ASP A 151 -29.41 -10.89 31.54
N ALA A 152 -28.77 -11.47 32.56
CA ALA A 152 -27.31 -11.63 32.57
C ALA A 152 -26.78 -12.51 31.42
N ILE A 153 -27.55 -13.55 31.05
CA ILE A 153 -27.22 -14.43 29.92
C ILE A 153 -27.46 -13.67 28.61
N HIS A 154 -28.60 -13.00 28.49
CA HIS A 154 -28.91 -12.16 27.32
C HIS A 154 -27.79 -11.14 27.07
N ASP A 155 -27.43 -10.33 28.07
CA ASP A 155 -26.49 -9.23 27.89
C ASP A 155 -25.11 -9.74 27.48
N THR A 156 -24.64 -10.82 28.10
CA THR A 156 -23.34 -11.43 27.79
C THR A 156 -23.32 -12.01 26.37
N VAL A 157 -24.32 -12.83 26.01
CA VAL A 157 -24.38 -13.48 24.69
C VAL A 157 -24.64 -12.46 23.58
N HIS A 158 -25.42 -11.43 23.86
CA HIS A 158 -25.70 -10.35 22.91
C HIS A 158 -24.44 -9.52 22.63
N GLU A 159 -23.58 -9.29 23.62
CA GLU A 159 -22.28 -8.65 23.37
C GLU A 159 -21.38 -9.55 22.51
N MET A 160 -21.32 -10.85 22.82
CA MET A 160 -20.59 -11.82 21.98
C MET A 160 -21.12 -11.89 20.55
N CYS A 161 -22.41 -11.64 20.32
CA CYS A 161 -23.01 -11.54 18.98
C CYS A 161 -22.44 -10.32 18.21
N LYS A 162 -22.26 -9.18 18.87
CA LYS A 162 -21.60 -8.01 18.26
C LYS A 162 -20.13 -8.28 17.96
N ASP A 163 -19.46 -9.04 18.81
CA ASP A 163 -18.09 -9.47 18.57
C ASP A 163 -17.97 -10.34 17.31
N GLU A 164 -18.87 -11.31 17.08
CA GLU A 164 -18.84 -12.08 15.82
C GLU A 164 -19.08 -11.20 14.60
N ALA A 165 -19.98 -10.21 14.69
CA ALA A 165 -20.15 -9.24 13.61
C ALA A 165 -18.87 -8.42 13.36
N ARG A 166 -18.13 -8.06 14.42
CA ARG A 166 -16.83 -7.37 14.32
C ARG A 166 -15.77 -8.27 13.71
N HIS A 167 -15.66 -9.53 14.16
CA HIS A 167 -14.74 -10.53 13.60
C HIS A 167 -15.03 -10.79 12.13
N GLY A 168 -16.30 -11.05 11.76
CA GLY A 168 -16.72 -11.28 10.39
C GLY A 168 -16.44 -10.09 9.48
N ARG A 169 -16.68 -8.85 9.93
CA ARG A 169 -16.32 -7.64 9.17
C ARG A 169 -14.82 -7.49 8.97
N ALA A 170 -14.02 -7.79 10.00
CA ALA A 170 -12.56 -7.76 9.89
C ALA A 170 -12.06 -8.80 8.87
N PHE A 171 -12.52 -10.05 8.98
CA PHE A 171 -12.15 -11.10 8.04
C PHE A 171 -12.66 -10.82 6.62
N LYS A 172 -13.88 -10.29 6.46
CA LYS A 172 -14.41 -9.90 5.15
C LYS A 172 -13.60 -8.77 4.53
N GLY A 173 -13.21 -7.77 5.33
CA GLY A 173 -12.33 -6.69 4.86
C GLY A 173 -10.97 -7.21 4.40
N LEU A 174 -10.37 -8.16 5.13
CA LEU A 174 -9.12 -8.81 4.72
C LEU A 174 -9.31 -9.68 3.47
N LEU A 175 -10.39 -10.45 3.42
CA LEU A 175 -10.71 -11.31 2.28
C LEU A 175 -10.90 -10.47 1.03
N ASP A 176 -11.68 -9.39 1.13
CA ASP A 176 -11.90 -8.48 0.02
C ASP A 176 -10.60 -7.81 -0.38
N ARG A 177 -9.82 -7.31 0.58
CA ARG A 177 -8.54 -6.62 0.31
C ARG A 177 -7.53 -7.50 -0.41
N TYR A 178 -7.42 -8.77 -0.06
CA TYR A 178 -6.38 -9.65 -0.62
C TYR A 178 -6.90 -10.61 -1.69
N PHE A 179 -8.22 -10.85 -1.77
CA PHE A 179 -8.81 -11.91 -2.58
C PHE A 179 -10.17 -11.59 -3.22
N GLY A 180 -10.71 -10.38 -3.06
CA GLY A 180 -12.01 -9.95 -3.63
C GLY A 180 -12.00 -9.81 -5.15
N GLU A 181 -13.16 -9.66 -5.81
CA GLU A 181 -13.24 -9.52 -7.29
C GLU A 181 -12.82 -8.12 -7.78
N ASP A 182 -13.11 -7.07 -7.02
CA ASP A 182 -12.69 -5.68 -7.29
C ASP A 182 -11.29 -5.34 -6.76
N ASN A 183 -10.76 -6.19 -5.89
CA ASN A 183 -9.47 -6.09 -5.20
C ASN A 183 -8.59 -7.31 -5.46
N ASN A 184 -8.95 -8.13 -6.44
CA ASN A 184 -7.93 -8.74 -7.24
C ASN A 184 -7.31 -7.50 -7.88
N PRO A 185 -6.06 -7.12 -7.56
CA PRO A 185 -5.36 -6.44 -8.62
C PRO A 185 -5.53 -7.40 -9.79
N ASN A 186 -6.10 -6.96 -10.92
CA ASN A 186 -6.02 -7.84 -12.06
C ASN A 186 -4.55 -8.28 -12.09
N GLU A 187 -4.24 -9.57 -12.21
CA GLU A 187 -2.82 -9.95 -12.39
C GLU A 187 -2.21 -9.08 -13.49
N ASP A 188 -3.05 -8.66 -14.45
CA ASP A 188 -2.84 -7.64 -15.47
C ASP A 188 -2.40 -6.24 -14.97
N ASP A 189 -2.89 -5.75 -13.82
CA ASP A 189 -2.57 -4.41 -13.30
C ASP A 189 -1.16 -4.31 -12.71
N PHE A 190 -0.74 -5.35 -11.99
CA PHE A 190 0.65 -5.50 -11.54
C PHE A 190 1.55 -6.17 -12.60
N SER A 191 0.97 -6.70 -13.68
CA SER A 191 1.75 -7.23 -14.79
C SER A 191 2.55 -6.11 -15.43
N TYR A 192 3.83 -6.39 -15.67
CA TYR A 192 4.65 -5.55 -16.51
C TYR A 192 4.28 -5.80 -17.95
N LYS A 193 3.94 -4.73 -18.64
CA LYS A 193 3.65 -4.77 -20.05
C LYS A 193 4.57 -3.82 -20.80
N LYS A 194 4.75 -4.08 -22.09
CA LYS A 194 5.66 -3.30 -22.93
C LYS A 194 5.03 -2.01 -23.44
N PHE A 195 5.74 -0.91 -23.26
CA PHE A 195 5.36 0.41 -23.74
C PHE A 195 6.49 1.05 -24.51
N LYS A 196 6.14 1.69 -25.64
CA LYS A 196 7.05 2.47 -26.45
C LYS A 196 7.04 3.93 -26.03
N ILE A 197 8.22 4.53 -25.90
CA ILE A 197 8.39 5.98 -25.70
C ILE A 197 8.08 6.68 -27.02
N VAL A 198 7.02 7.48 -27.04
CA VAL A 198 6.56 8.20 -28.24
C VAL A 198 6.93 9.67 -28.25
N LYS A 199 7.21 10.26 -27.09
CA LYS A 199 7.69 11.64 -26.95
C LYS A 199 8.57 11.74 -25.70
N ARG A 200 9.59 12.60 -25.79
CA ARG A 200 10.45 13.03 -24.69
C ARG A 200 10.55 14.55 -24.74
N GLU A 201 10.38 15.21 -23.61
CA GLU A 201 10.32 16.67 -23.53
C GLU A 201 11.02 17.15 -22.25
N ALA A 202 12.00 18.05 -22.39
CA ALA A 202 12.64 18.66 -21.24
C ALA A 202 11.71 19.73 -20.67
N GLU A 203 11.31 19.58 -19.41
CA GLU A 203 10.54 20.59 -18.68
C GLU A 203 11.46 21.66 -18.11
N ASN A 204 12.67 21.24 -17.70
CA ASN A 204 13.80 22.07 -17.29
C ASN A 204 15.08 21.20 -17.23
N ASP A 205 16.17 21.78 -16.73
CA ASP A 205 17.49 21.13 -16.63
C ASP A 205 17.50 19.84 -15.79
N LEU A 206 16.57 19.68 -14.86
CA LEU A 206 16.49 18.52 -13.98
C LEU A 206 15.32 17.60 -14.29
N ILE A 207 14.29 18.06 -15.00
CA ILE A 207 13.03 17.33 -15.17
C ILE A 207 12.76 17.11 -16.65
N THR A 208 12.48 15.86 -17.00
CA THR A 208 12.09 15.46 -18.35
C THR A 208 10.81 14.63 -18.29
N SER A 209 9.85 14.98 -19.14
CA SER A 209 8.62 14.24 -19.37
C SER A 209 8.82 13.17 -20.44
N PHE A 210 8.30 11.97 -20.17
CA PHE A 210 8.30 10.83 -21.08
C PHE A 210 6.87 10.38 -21.32
N TYR A 211 6.54 10.16 -22.59
CA TYR A 211 5.21 9.80 -23.04
C TYR A 211 5.22 8.38 -23.60
N PHE A 212 4.25 7.58 -23.19
CA PHE A 212 4.21 6.15 -23.48
C PHE A 212 2.92 5.75 -24.16
N LYS A 213 3.03 4.84 -25.13
CA LYS A 213 1.92 4.07 -25.68
C LYS A 213 2.24 2.59 -25.62
N ARG A 214 1.20 1.76 -25.59
CA ARG A 214 1.31 0.30 -25.68
C ARG A 214 2.13 -0.08 -26.91
N GLU A 215 3.11 -0.96 -26.75
CA GLU A 215 3.92 -1.44 -27.90
C GLU A 215 3.06 -2.25 -28.87
N ASP A 216 2.15 -3.07 -28.35
CA ASP A 216 1.21 -3.91 -29.10
C ASP A 216 0.01 -3.12 -29.68
N GLY A 217 -0.08 -1.81 -29.40
CA GLY A 217 -1.15 -0.94 -29.88
C GLY A 217 -2.49 -1.13 -29.20
N THR A 218 -2.58 -1.90 -28.10
CA THR A 218 -3.84 -2.02 -27.34
C THR A 218 -4.23 -0.69 -26.71
N GLU A 219 -5.48 -0.60 -26.25
CA GLU A 219 -5.93 0.57 -25.49
C GLU A 219 -5.25 0.65 -24.12
N LEU A 220 -5.14 1.88 -23.62
CA LEU A 220 -4.61 2.16 -22.28
C LEU A 220 -5.72 2.01 -21.25
N LYS A 221 -5.39 1.44 -20.09
CA LYS A 221 -6.29 1.51 -18.94
C LYS A 221 -6.38 2.96 -18.48
N GLU A 222 -7.59 3.48 -18.33
CA GLU A 222 -7.79 4.81 -17.79
C GLU A 222 -7.27 4.88 -16.34
N HIS A 223 -6.56 5.95 -15.99
CA HIS A 223 -6.07 6.17 -14.64
C HIS A 223 -6.97 7.14 -13.88
N LYS A 224 -7.04 6.97 -12.56
CA LYS A 224 -7.63 7.97 -11.66
C LYS A 224 -6.60 9.07 -11.39
N ALA A 225 -7.04 10.32 -11.34
CA ALA A 225 -6.16 11.45 -11.12
C ALA A 225 -5.42 11.34 -9.77
N GLY A 226 -4.09 11.27 -9.82
CA GLY A 226 -3.21 11.04 -8.66
C GLY A 226 -2.49 9.69 -8.66
N GLN A 227 -2.96 8.72 -9.46
CA GLN A 227 -2.30 7.42 -9.60
C GLN A 227 -0.89 7.50 -10.21
N PHE A 228 -0.11 6.47 -9.96
CA PHE A 228 1.23 6.28 -10.51
C PHE A 228 1.32 5.01 -11.36
N ILE A 229 2.41 4.90 -12.11
CA ILE A 229 2.83 3.64 -12.74
C ILE A 229 4.21 3.24 -12.23
N SER A 230 4.50 1.94 -12.23
CA SER A 230 5.84 1.43 -11.95
C SER A 230 6.58 1.19 -13.26
N ILE A 231 7.83 1.66 -13.35
CA ILE A 231 8.72 1.46 -14.50
C ILE A 231 9.90 0.57 -14.12
N MET A 232 10.22 -0.38 -14.99
CA MET A 232 11.45 -1.19 -14.96
C MET A 232 12.27 -0.86 -16.22
N PRO A 233 13.16 0.15 -16.18
CA PRO A 233 13.77 0.68 -17.39
C PRO A 233 15.08 -0.03 -17.78
N ILE A 234 15.77 -0.66 -16.83
CA ILE A 234 17.06 -1.31 -17.06
C ILE A 234 16.79 -2.76 -17.47
N LYS A 235 17.27 -3.18 -18.65
CA LYS A 235 16.99 -4.53 -19.18
C LYS A 235 18.07 -5.58 -18.90
N GLU A 236 19.30 -5.13 -18.63
CA GLU A 236 20.48 -6.00 -18.52
C GLU A 236 21.38 -5.58 -17.36
N GLY A 237 22.24 -6.50 -16.92
CA GLY A 237 23.17 -6.28 -15.81
C GLY A 237 22.56 -6.48 -14.42
N GLU A 238 23.33 -6.09 -13.40
CA GLU A 238 23.00 -6.27 -11.97
C GLU A 238 21.71 -5.54 -11.55
N HIS A 239 21.36 -4.46 -12.26
CA HIS A 239 20.25 -3.56 -11.92
C HIS A 239 18.98 -3.79 -12.76
N LYS A 240 18.88 -4.90 -13.51
CA LYS A 240 17.77 -5.16 -14.44
C LYS A 240 16.38 -5.33 -13.81
N SER A 241 16.31 -5.43 -12.49
CA SER A 241 15.07 -5.58 -11.72
C SER A 241 14.76 -4.36 -10.85
N GLU A 242 15.47 -3.24 -11.07
CA GLU A 242 15.22 -1.99 -10.35
C GLU A 242 13.94 -1.33 -10.86
N VAL A 243 12.97 -1.21 -9.95
CA VAL A 243 11.65 -0.63 -10.22
C VAL A 243 11.52 0.71 -9.51
N ARG A 244 10.95 1.71 -10.16
CA ARG A 244 10.54 2.96 -9.50
C ARG A 244 9.13 3.34 -9.90
N GLN A 245 8.46 4.07 -9.01
CA GLN A 245 7.12 4.57 -9.19
C GLN A 245 7.18 6.04 -9.62
N TYR A 246 6.34 6.42 -10.58
CA TYR A 246 6.17 7.81 -11.01
C TYR A 246 4.70 8.11 -11.22
N SER A 247 4.21 9.18 -10.58
CA SER A 247 2.84 9.67 -10.75
C SER A 247 2.58 10.01 -12.22
N LEU A 248 1.38 9.67 -12.70
CA LEU A 248 0.94 10.07 -14.03
C LEU A 248 0.64 11.56 -14.01
N SER A 249 1.33 12.34 -14.84
CA SER A 249 1.28 13.80 -14.82
C SER A 249 0.31 14.38 -15.87
N MET A 250 -0.64 13.60 -16.38
CA MET A 250 -1.53 14.00 -17.49
C MET A 250 -3.03 13.91 -17.15
N LYS A 251 -3.88 14.45 -18.04
CA LYS A 251 -5.36 14.43 -17.97
C LYS A 251 -5.94 13.01 -18.10
N PRO A 252 -6.69 12.49 -17.10
CA PRO A 252 -7.39 11.21 -17.21
C PRO A 252 -8.12 11.01 -18.55
N GLY A 253 -7.95 9.83 -19.13
CA GLY A 253 -8.50 9.48 -20.45
C GLY A 253 -7.64 9.85 -21.66
N ALA A 254 -6.45 10.43 -21.48
CA ALA A 254 -5.54 10.65 -22.62
C ALA A 254 -5.09 9.33 -23.26
N ASN A 255 -4.84 9.34 -24.57
CA ASN A 255 -4.37 8.18 -25.32
C ASN A 255 -2.87 7.91 -25.18
N PHE A 256 -2.25 8.41 -24.11
CA PHE A 256 -0.86 8.18 -23.72
C PHE A 256 -0.74 8.27 -22.20
N TYR A 257 0.24 7.57 -21.62
CA TYR A 257 0.71 7.87 -20.27
C TYR A 257 1.84 8.89 -20.33
N ARG A 258 1.90 9.81 -19.36
CA ARG A 258 3.01 10.73 -19.16
C ARG A 258 3.53 10.60 -17.74
N ILE A 259 4.83 10.40 -17.60
CA ILE A 259 5.54 10.60 -16.32
C ILE A 259 6.54 11.72 -16.49
N SER A 260 6.86 12.42 -15.40
CA SER A 260 7.84 13.51 -15.42
C SER A 260 8.89 13.23 -14.34
N VAL A 261 10.11 12.96 -14.79
CA VAL A 261 11.17 12.39 -13.96
C VAL A 261 12.16 13.48 -13.61
N LYS A 262 12.30 13.77 -12.32
CA LYS A 262 13.43 14.56 -11.81
C LYS A 262 14.70 13.70 -11.76
N ARG A 263 15.79 14.19 -12.32
CA ARG A 263 17.12 13.59 -12.23
C ARG A 263 17.67 13.80 -10.84
N GLU A 264 17.88 12.70 -10.12
CA GLU A 264 18.52 12.73 -8.80
C GLU A 264 20.00 12.40 -8.98
N GLU A 265 20.89 13.24 -8.43
CA GLU A 265 22.35 13.14 -8.65
C GLU A 265 22.90 11.76 -8.27
N LYS A 266 22.37 11.17 -7.20
CA LYS A 266 22.73 9.83 -6.71
C LYS A 266 21.71 8.76 -7.09
N GLY A 267 20.68 9.11 -7.86
CA GLY A 267 19.61 8.19 -8.25
C GLY A 267 20.08 7.25 -9.35
N LEU A 268 19.98 5.93 -9.14
CA LEU A 268 20.31 4.94 -10.17
C LEU A 268 19.32 5.02 -11.34
N VAL A 269 18.03 4.82 -11.06
CA VAL A 269 16.98 4.71 -12.07
C VAL A 269 16.68 6.04 -12.76
N SER A 270 16.61 7.15 -12.01
CA SER A 270 16.33 8.47 -12.60
C SER A 270 17.44 8.93 -13.55
N ARG A 271 18.72 8.70 -13.21
CA ARG A 271 19.84 8.95 -14.15
C ARG A 271 19.76 8.05 -15.36
N TYR A 272 19.51 6.75 -15.17
CA TYR A 272 19.39 5.82 -16.28
C TYR A 272 18.31 6.26 -17.27
N ILE A 273 17.12 6.63 -16.78
CA ILE A 273 16.02 7.15 -17.59
C ILE A 273 16.46 8.38 -18.39
N HIS A 274 17.13 9.34 -17.77
CA HIS A 274 17.58 10.57 -18.43
C HIS A 274 18.69 10.35 -19.48
N GLU A 275 19.62 9.44 -19.20
CA GLU A 275 20.84 9.27 -19.97
C GLU A 275 20.70 8.23 -21.09
N ASN A 276 19.81 7.23 -20.93
CA ASN A 276 19.76 6.07 -21.80
C ASN A 276 18.42 5.89 -22.54
N LEU A 277 17.31 6.44 -22.04
CA LEU A 277 16.01 6.27 -22.70
C LEU A 277 15.73 7.37 -23.72
N ASN A 278 15.35 6.94 -24.91
CA ASN A 278 15.08 7.78 -26.07
C ASN A 278 13.71 7.47 -26.70
N VAL A 279 13.24 8.37 -27.54
CA VAL A 279 12.02 8.13 -28.34
C VAL A 279 12.26 6.90 -29.23
N GLY A 280 11.32 5.97 -29.20
CA GLY A 280 11.40 4.69 -29.90
C GLY A 280 11.72 3.51 -28.99
N ASP A 281 12.34 3.74 -27.83
CA ASP A 281 12.68 2.67 -26.89
C ASP A 281 11.43 2.07 -26.25
N VAL A 282 11.57 0.81 -25.86
CA VAL A 282 10.50 0.03 -25.21
C VAL A 282 10.89 -0.23 -23.77
N VAL A 283 10.00 0.04 -22.83
CA VAL A 283 10.17 -0.21 -21.40
C VAL A 283 8.99 -0.99 -20.85
N ASP A 284 9.21 -1.65 -19.72
CA ASP A 284 8.19 -2.40 -19.02
C ASP A 284 7.53 -1.51 -17.96
N LEU A 285 6.21 -1.30 -18.09
CA LEU A 285 5.39 -0.51 -17.17
C LEU A 285 4.21 -1.34 -16.64
N THR A 286 3.77 -1.05 -15.42
CA THR A 286 2.47 -1.54 -14.91
C THR A 286 1.32 -0.74 -15.53
N ASN A 287 0.07 -1.21 -15.35
CA ASN A 287 -1.09 -0.33 -15.45
C ASN A 287 -1.06 0.72 -14.29
N PRO A 288 -1.96 1.72 -14.29
CA PRO A 288 -2.06 2.70 -13.21
C PRO A 288 -2.41 2.05 -11.86
N LEU A 289 -1.71 2.47 -10.82
CA LEU A 289 -1.78 1.97 -9.44
C LEU A 289 -1.86 3.14 -8.45
N GLY A 290 -2.20 2.84 -7.20
CA GLY A 290 -2.16 3.79 -6.09
C GLY A 290 -3.54 4.28 -5.64
N GLU A 291 -3.62 4.61 -4.35
CA GLU A 291 -4.84 5.04 -3.65
C GLU A 291 -4.89 6.55 -3.39
N PHE A 292 -3.80 7.28 -3.65
CA PHE A 292 -3.76 8.73 -3.57
C PHE A 292 -4.47 9.34 -4.79
N VAL A 293 -5.80 9.33 -4.76
CA VAL A 293 -6.63 9.76 -5.89
C VAL A 293 -7.58 10.88 -5.50
N LEU A 294 -7.91 11.72 -6.48
CA LEU A 294 -8.92 12.77 -6.31
C LEU A 294 -10.29 12.14 -6.00
N LYS A 295 -10.87 12.51 -4.87
CA LYS A 295 -12.21 12.06 -4.46
C LYS A 295 -13.28 12.70 -5.34
N GLU A 296 -14.25 11.89 -5.75
CA GLU A 296 -15.38 12.34 -6.57
C GLU A 296 -16.63 12.58 -5.70
N GLY A 297 -17.62 13.29 -6.26
CA GLY A 297 -18.96 13.41 -5.66
C GLY A 297 -19.13 14.48 -4.57
N ASN A 298 -18.23 15.46 -4.49
CA ASN A 298 -18.40 16.63 -3.61
C ASN A 298 -17.97 17.94 -4.28
N ASP A 299 -18.57 19.05 -3.83
CA ASP A 299 -18.32 20.40 -4.35
C ASP A 299 -17.43 21.24 -3.42
N LYS A 300 -16.72 20.61 -2.46
CA LYS A 300 -15.84 21.34 -1.54
C LYS A 300 -14.72 22.05 -2.32
N PRO A 301 -14.25 23.22 -1.87
CA PRO A 301 -13.04 23.82 -2.44
C PRO A 301 -11.88 22.80 -2.46
N LEU A 302 -11.25 22.62 -3.61
CA LEU A 302 -10.11 21.73 -3.78
C LEU A 302 -8.83 22.53 -3.64
N VAL A 303 -7.92 22.09 -2.77
CA VAL A 303 -6.62 22.74 -2.57
C VAL A 303 -5.51 21.76 -2.90
N LEU A 304 -4.75 22.03 -3.96
CA LEU A 304 -3.65 21.21 -4.46
C LEU A 304 -2.33 21.92 -4.15
N LEU A 305 -1.50 21.35 -3.27
CA LEU A 305 -0.24 21.97 -2.81
C LEU A 305 0.96 21.09 -3.19
N SER A 306 1.93 21.66 -3.90
CA SER A 306 3.11 20.90 -4.33
C SER A 306 4.43 21.58 -3.97
N GLY A 307 5.42 20.75 -3.63
CA GLY A 307 6.82 21.15 -3.50
C GLY A 307 7.68 20.46 -4.55
N GLY A 308 8.29 21.23 -5.46
CA GLY A 308 9.14 20.68 -6.53
C GLY A 308 8.41 19.67 -7.42
N ILE A 309 8.99 18.48 -7.59
CA ILE A 309 8.43 17.42 -8.46
C ILE A 309 7.13 16.80 -7.95
N GLY A 310 6.74 17.08 -6.69
CA GLY A 310 5.42 16.71 -6.15
C GLY A 310 4.24 17.36 -6.90
N VAL A 311 4.51 18.27 -7.84
CA VAL A 311 3.52 18.82 -8.77
C VAL A 311 2.92 17.77 -9.70
N THR A 312 3.59 16.65 -9.93
CA THR A 312 3.17 15.62 -10.90
C THR A 312 1.78 15.04 -10.65
N PRO A 313 1.43 14.49 -9.47
CA PRO A 313 0.06 14.05 -9.19
C PRO A 313 -0.91 15.24 -9.14
N MET A 314 -0.47 16.40 -8.66
CA MET A 314 -1.32 17.60 -8.57
C MET A 314 -1.78 18.08 -9.95
N MET A 315 -0.91 17.97 -10.97
CA MET A 315 -1.25 18.33 -12.34
C MET A 315 -2.35 17.42 -12.90
N SER A 316 -2.29 16.12 -12.62
CA SER A 316 -3.34 15.19 -13.04
C SER A 316 -4.68 15.48 -12.35
N MET A 317 -4.64 15.82 -11.05
CA MET A 317 -5.82 16.25 -10.29
C MET A 317 -6.38 17.57 -10.81
N LEU A 318 -5.52 18.53 -11.16
CA LEU A 318 -5.92 19.81 -11.74
C LEU A 318 -6.65 19.61 -13.07
N TYR A 319 -6.12 18.77 -13.97
CA TYR A 319 -6.79 18.48 -15.25
C TYR A 319 -8.21 17.92 -15.06
N LYS A 320 -8.42 17.05 -14.06
CA LYS A 320 -9.74 16.48 -13.76
C LYS A 320 -10.65 17.48 -13.07
N ALA A 321 -10.12 18.30 -12.16
CA ALA A 321 -10.89 19.24 -11.36
C ALA A 321 -11.27 20.53 -12.11
N ALA A 322 -10.47 20.92 -13.12
CA ALA A 322 -10.79 22.05 -13.98
C ALA A 322 -12.14 21.89 -14.69
N ASP A 323 -12.48 20.66 -15.12
CA ASP A 323 -13.76 20.32 -15.74
C ASP A 323 -14.93 20.18 -14.72
N SER A 324 -14.72 20.52 -13.44
CA SER A 324 -15.72 20.38 -12.36
C SER A 324 -16.26 21.74 -11.88
N ASN A 325 -17.31 21.70 -11.05
CA ASN A 325 -17.86 22.92 -10.41
C ASN A 325 -17.10 23.35 -9.14
N ARG A 326 -16.05 22.62 -8.76
CA ARG A 326 -15.27 22.93 -7.54
C ARG A 326 -14.48 24.21 -7.76
N LYS A 327 -14.40 25.06 -6.74
CA LYS A 327 -13.33 26.06 -6.65
C LYS A 327 -12.01 25.33 -6.45
N VAL A 328 -11.02 25.56 -7.30
CA VAL A 328 -9.70 24.92 -7.24
C VAL A 328 -8.64 25.96 -6.92
N ILE A 329 -7.82 25.69 -5.90
CA ILE A 329 -6.63 26.48 -5.55
C ILE A 329 -5.40 25.60 -5.78
N PHE A 330 -4.61 25.94 -6.79
CA PHE A 330 -3.38 25.23 -7.14
C PHE A 330 -2.16 26.02 -6.67
N ALA A 331 -1.38 25.48 -5.75
CA ALA A 331 -0.18 26.13 -5.26
C ALA A 331 1.07 25.27 -5.47
N GLN A 332 2.12 25.90 -5.97
CA GLN A 332 3.37 25.23 -6.30
C GLN A 332 4.55 26.03 -5.74
N ALA A 333 5.37 25.36 -4.94
CA ALA A 333 6.61 25.90 -4.39
C ALA A 333 7.81 25.29 -5.11
N VAL A 334 8.61 26.15 -5.74
CA VAL A 334 9.85 25.80 -6.47
C VAL A 334 10.96 26.78 -6.09
N LEU A 335 12.19 26.52 -6.53
CA LEU A 335 13.31 27.40 -6.23
C LEU A 335 13.17 28.75 -6.96
N ASN A 336 12.85 28.72 -8.25
CA ASN A 336 12.77 29.88 -9.15
C ASN A 336 12.21 29.45 -10.50
N SER A 337 12.23 30.35 -11.48
CA SER A 337 11.72 30.11 -12.83
C SER A 337 12.33 28.90 -13.54
N THR A 338 13.61 28.62 -13.35
CA THR A 338 14.27 27.48 -14.00
C THR A 338 13.81 26.14 -13.44
N ALA A 339 13.24 26.11 -12.24
CA ALA A 339 12.66 24.91 -11.62
C ALA A 339 11.12 24.83 -11.80
N HIS A 340 10.48 25.86 -12.36
CA HIS A 340 9.02 25.95 -12.47
C HIS A 340 8.47 25.04 -13.57
N THR A 341 8.21 23.78 -13.18
CA THR A 341 7.68 22.73 -14.05
C THR A 341 6.19 22.95 -14.33
N PHE A 342 5.76 22.75 -15.58
CA PHE A 342 4.37 22.91 -16.08
C PHE A 342 3.77 24.32 -16.05
N LYS A 343 4.57 25.38 -15.92
CA LYS A 343 4.08 26.78 -15.92
C LYS A 343 3.09 27.07 -17.06
N LYS A 344 3.46 26.68 -18.28
CA LYS A 344 2.63 26.92 -19.47
C LYS A 344 1.27 26.20 -19.41
N GLU A 345 1.27 24.92 -19.03
CA GLU A 345 0.03 24.14 -18.94
C GLU A 345 -0.90 24.67 -17.85
N LEU A 346 -0.33 25.13 -16.72
CA LEU A 346 -1.11 25.76 -15.65
C LEU A 346 -1.79 27.05 -16.13
N GLU A 347 -1.06 27.92 -16.83
CA GLU A 347 -1.65 29.15 -17.36
C GLU A 347 -2.74 28.87 -18.40
N GLU A 348 -2.53 27.90 -19.32
CA GLU A 348 -3.57 27.49 -20.28
C GLU A 348 -4.84 26.98 -19.58
N ILE A 349 -4.70 26.19 -18.50
CA ILE A 349 -5.84 25.71 -17.72
C ILE A 349 -6.56 26.87 -17.02
N LYS A 350 -5.83 27.81 -16.41
CA LYS A 350 -6.42 28.96 -15.72
C LYS A 350 -7.15 29.90 -16.67
N GLU A 351 -6.57 30.18 -17.83
CA GLU A 351 -7.21 31.01 -18.86
C GLU A 351 -8.52 30.40 -19.34
N ALA A 352 -8.58 29.06 -19.43
CA ALA A 352 -9.77 28.34 -19.86
C ALA A 352 -10.83 28.14 -18.76
N ASN A 353 -10.47 28.27 -17.47
CA ASN A 353 -11.32 27.84 -16.35
C ASN A 353 -11.34 28.87 -15.21
N SER A 354 -12.45 29.60 -15.08
CA SER A 354 -12.62 30.65 -14.06
C SER A 354 -12.69 30.13 -12.62
N ASN A 355 -12.89 28.82 -12.42
CA ASN A 355 -12.90 28.19 -11.10
C ASN A 355 -11.50 27.82 -10.59
N VAL A 356 -10.44 28.03 -11.39
CA VAL A 356 -9.06 27.70 -11.03
C VAL A 356 -8.28 28.96 -10.65
N GLU A 357 -7.78 28.99 -9.42
CA GLU A 357 -6.85 30.00 -8.90
C GLU A 357 -5.48 29.35 -8.71
N SER A 358 -4.39 30.12 -8.89
CA SER A 358 -3.03 29.64 -8.61
C SER A 358 -2.22 30.55 -7.69
N ALA A 359 -1.31 29.94 -6.93
CA ALA A 359 -0.36 30.63 -6.08
C ALA A 359 1.05 30.03 -6.26
N ILE A 360 1.94 30.77 -6.92
CA ILE A 360 3.29 30.30 -7.21
C ILE A 360 4.29 30.91 -6.24
N PHE A 361 5.07 30.04 -5.59
CA PHE A 361 6.11 30.40 -4.63
C PHE A 361 7.49 30.12 -5.22
N TYR A 362 8.33 31.16 -5.29
CA TYR A 362 9.75 31.03 -5.61
C TYR A 362 10.58 31.25 -4.36
N GLN A 363 11.27 30.20 -3.91
CA GLN A 363 12.06 30.26 -2.68
C GLN A 363 13.29 31.17 -2.81
N THR A 364 13.96 31.11 -3.96
CA THR A 364 15.18 31.86 -4.29
C THR A 364 15.09 32.38 -5.72
N PRO A 365 14.24 33.40 -5.98
CA PRO A 365 14.05 33.97 -7.31
C PRO A 365 15.37 34.43 -7.93
N LEU A 366 15.48 34.32 -9.25
CA LEU A 366 16.59 34.88 -10.01
C LEU A 366 16.40 36.38 -10.23
N GLU A 367 17.47 37.10 -10.57
CA GLU A 367 17.36 38.53 -10.94
C GLU A 367 16.43 38.79 -12.13
N SER A 368 16.24 37.78 -12.99
CA SER A 368 15.33 37.83 -14.14
C SER A 368 13.87 37.55 -13.78
N ASP A 369 13.59 37.05 -12.58
CA ASP A 369 12.24 36.64 -12.19
C ASP A 369 11.46 37.85 -11.68
N VAL A 370 10.23 38.04 -12.18
CA VAL A 370 9.40 39.21 -11.87
C VAL A 370 8.26 38.83 -10.93
N LEU A 371 8.25 39.42 -9.72
CA LEU A 371 7.15 39.29 -8.77
C LEU A 371 5.84 39.85 -9.34
N GLY A 372 4.77 39.07 -9.27
CA GLY A 372 3.45 39.38 -9.82
C GLY A 372 3.23 38.85 -11.23
N GLU A 373 4.29 38.51 -11.96
CA GLU A 373 4.22 37.95 -13.31
C GLU A 373 4.67 36.48 -13.33
N ASP A 374 5.89 36.20 -12.88
CA ASP A 374 6.46 34.84 -12.88
C ASP A 374 6.07 34.01 -11.65
N TYR A 375 5.89 34.70 -10.53
CA TYR A 375 5.54 34.13 -9.24
C TYR A 375 4.77 35.15 -8.39
N GLN A 376 4.00 34.69 -7.41
CA GLN A 376 3.17 35.58 -6.56
C GLN A 376 3.76 35.77 -5.16
N TYR A 377 4.60 34.84 -4.71
CA TYR A 377 5.14 34.83 -3.36
C TYR A 377 6.62 34.47 -3.34
N GLU A 378 7.42 35.27 -2.65
CA GLU A 378 8.83 34.98 -2.41
C GLU A 378 8.99 34.14 -1.13
N GLY A 379 9.89 33.15 -1.18
CA GLY A 379 10.21 32.29 -0.04
C GLY A 379 9.36 31.01 0.02
N PHE A 380 9.27 30.44 1.22
CA PHE A 380 8.48 29.23 1.46
C PHE A 380 6.98 29.54 1.48
N MET A 381 6.16 28.53 1.15
CA MET A 381 4.73 28.55 1.45
C MET A 381 4.55 28.67 2.97
N SER A 382 4.18 29.86 3.44
CA SER A 382 4.22 30.19 4.86
C SER A 382 2.96 29.71 5.59
N LYS A 383 3.07 29.61 6.92
CA LYS A 383 1.92 29.30 7.78
C LYS A 383 0.81 30.33 7.61
N GLU A 384 1.17 31.62 7.56
CA GLU A 384 0.23 32.73 7.44
C GLU A 384 -0.56 32.64 6.13
N TRP A 385 0.10 32.25 5.03
CA TRP A 385 -0.58 32.01 3.76
C TRP A 385 -1.50 30.78 3.82
N LEU A 386 -1.02 29.66 4.38
CA LEU A 386 -1.83 28.45 4.55
C LEU A 386 -3.10 28.71 5.37
N GLU A 387 -3.01 29.56 6.40
CA GLU A 387 -4.15 29.95 7.24
C GLU A 387 -5.22 30.79 6.50
N THR A 388 -4.93 31.29 5.29
CA THR A 388 -5.92 31.96 4.43
C THR A 388 -6.78 31.00 3.61
N LEU A 389 -6.40 29.72 3.54
CA LEU A 389 -7.09 28.71 2.73
C LEU A 389 -8.46 28.34 3.33
N PRO A 390 -9.41 27.88 2.49
CA PRO A 390 -10.77 27.54 2.93
C PRO A 390 -10.77 26.41 3.96
N ARG A 391 -11.41 26.64 5.12
CA ARG A 391 -11.46 25.66 6.23
C ARG A 391 -12.33 24.44 5.95
N ASP A 392 -13.25 24.54 5.00
CA ASP A 392 -14.10 23.46 4.50
C ASP A 392 -13.51 22.79 3.24
N GLY A 393 -12.27 23.13 2.88
CA GLY A 393 -11.57 22.59 1.73
C GLY A 393 -11.13 21.13 1.89
N GLU A 394 -10.91 20.48 0.75
CA GLU A 394 -10.26 19.19 0.63
C GLU A 394 -8.84 19.40 0.11
N PHE A 395 -7.85 18.95 0.89
CA PHE A 395 -6.45 19.25 0.67
C PHE A 395 -5.74 18.02 0.13
N TYR A 396 -4.94 18.23 -0.92
CA TYR A 396 -4.03 17.26 -1.49
C TYR A 396 -2.64 17.88 -1.54
N PHE A 397 -1.63 17.18 -1.03
CA PHE A 397 -0.27 17.70 -1.10
C PHE A 397 0.80 16.63 -1.28
N CYS A 398 1.85 17.00 -1.99
CA CYS A 398 3.00 16.14 -2.25
C CYS A 398 4.28 16.98 -2.38
N GLY A 399 5.38 16.53 -1.78
CA GLY A 399 6.66 17.23 -1.86
C GLY A 399 7.71 16.65 -0.91
N PRO A 400 8.81 17.38 -0.66
CA PRO A 400 9.81 16.98 0.32
C PRO A 400 9.22 16.82 1.73
N LEU A 401 9.80 15.95 2.56
CA LEU A 401 9.30 15.65 3.91
C LEU A 401 9.07 16.91 4.77
N GLY A 402 10.01 17.86 4.74
CA GLY A 402 9.87 19.12 5.49
C GLY A 402 8.67 19.96 5.04
N PHE A 403 8.39 20.01 3.74
CA PHE A 403 7.23 20.69 3.15
C PHE A 403 5.93 20.00 3.58
N MET A 404 5.87 18.68 3.47
CA MET A 404 4.68 17.90 3.84
C MET A 404 4.36 18.01 5.33
N LYS A 405 5.38 17.91 6.21
CA LYS A 405 5.21 18.12 7.66
C LYS A 405 4.70 19.52 7.98
N HIS A 406 5.24 20.54 7.32
CA HIS A 406 4.81 21.94 7.53
C HIS A 406 3.33 22.14 7.18
N ILE A 407 2.89 21.64 6.02
CA ILE A 407 1.49 21.72 5.59
C ILE A 407 0.60 20.93 6.54
N TYR A 408 0.93 19.67 6.79
CA TYR A 408 0.13 18.79 7.64
C TYR A 408 -0.11 19.41 9.03
N ASN A 409 0.96 19.84 9.71
CA ASN A 409 0.85 20.45 11.03
C ASN A 409 0.03 21.75 11.04
N THR A 410 0.14 22.55 9.96
CA THR A 410 -0.64 23.78 9.83
C THR A 410 -2.13 23.48 9.63
N LEU A 411 -2.48 22.55 8.73
CA LEU A 411 -3.87 22.13 8.51
C LEU A 411 -4.48 21.50 9.77
N LYS A 412 -3.73 20.68 10.52
CA LYS A 412 -4.17 20.17 11.82
C LYS A 412 -4.38 21.28 12.84
N GLY A 413 -3.48 22.28 12.89
CA GLY A 413 -3.64 23.48 13.72
C GLY A 413 -4.85 24.33 13.35
N MET A 414 -5.26 24.31 12.08
CA MET A 414 -6.49 24.94 11.59
C MET A 414 -7.76 24.15 11.93
N GLY A 415 -7.63 22.92 12.43
CA GLY A 415 -8.75 22.04 12.78
C GLY A 415 -9.37 21.29 11.60
N ILE A 416 -8.64 21.15 10.48
CA ILE A 416 -9.10 20.36 9.33
C ILE A 416 -9.16 18.87 9.74
N SER A 417 -10.26 18.19 9.39
CA SER A 417 -10.45 16.78 9.69
C SER A 417 -9.55 15.90 8.81
N ASP A 418 -9.10 14.76 9.34
CA ASP A 418 -8.14 13.87 8.65
C ASP A 418 -8.69 13.32 7.32
N GLU A 419 -10.01 13.14 7.23
CA GLU A 419 -10.71 12.78 5.98
C GLU A 419 -10.53 13.79 4.83
N ASN A 420 -10.19 15.05 5.13
CA ASN A 420 -9.99 16.13 4.16
C ASN A 420 -8.51 16.48 3.97
N ILE A 421 -7.58 15.75 4.62
CA ILE A 421 -6.13 15.92 4.49
C ILE A 421 -5.57 14.68 3.79
N ASN A 422 -5.23 14.83 2.51
CA ASN A 422 -4.73 13.75 1.67
C ASN A 422 -3.29 14.08 1.24
N TYR A 423 -2.38 13.11 1.34
CA TYR A 423 -0.99 13.31 0.91
C TYR A 423 -0.35 12.03 0.40
N GLU A 424 0.68 12.20 -0.42
CA GLU A 424 1.53 11.10 -0.90
C GLU A 424 3.00 11.47 -0.75
N MET A 425 3.80 10.48 -0.36
CA MET A 425 5.24 10.63 -0.18
C MET A 425 5.99 9.81 -1.23
N PHE A 426 7.04 10.39 -1.79
CA PHE A 426 7.94 9.68 -2.69
C PHE A 426 9.07 9.01 -1.89
N GLY A 427 8.97 7.69 -1.69
CA GLY A 427 9.95 6.90 -0.94
C GLY A 427 9.31 6.01 0.13
N PRO A 428 10.10 5.38 1.02
CA PRO A 428 9.58 4.52 2.08
C PRO A 428 8.50 5.24 2.90
N SER A 429 7.33 4.61 3.03
CA SER A 429 6.21 5.16 3.77
C SER A 429 6.58 5.35 5.24
N ALA A 430 6.56 6.59 5.68
CA ALA A 430 6.55 7.02 7.06
C ALA A 430 5.23 7.71 7.33
N ASP A 431 4.63 7.44 8.49
CA ASP A 431 3.41 8.09 8.90
C ASP A 431 3.75 9.49 9.45
N LEU A 432 3.23 10.55 8.80
CA LEU A 432 3.43 11.93 9.24
C LEU A 432 2.82 12.20 10.62
N ALA A 433 1.81 11.43 11.04
CA ALA A 433 1.20 11.55 12.36
C ALA A 433 2.10 11.02 13.49
N ASN A 434 3.05 10.14 13.16
CA ASN A 434 3.91 9.43 14.10
C ASN A 434 5.39 9.87 14.02
N MET A 435 5.69 11.02 13.40
CA MET A 435 7.06 11.47 13.09
C MET A 435 7.43 12.91 13.43
#